data_AF-A0A0B2VNR7-F1
#
_entry.id   AF-A0A0B2VNR7-F1
#
_cell.length_a   1.000
_cell.length_b   1.000
_cell.length_c   1.000
_cell.angle_alpha   90.00
_cell.angle_beta   90.00
_cell.angle_gamma   90.00
#
_symmetry.space_group_name_H-M   'P 1'
#
loop_
_entity.id
_entity.type
_entity.pdbx_description
1 polymer ?
#
loop_
_entity_poly.entity_id
_entity_poly.type
_entity_poly.pdbx_seq_one_letter_code
_entity_poly.pdbx_strand_id
1 'polypeptide(L)'
;MRSGLVNGLDKFIKTTTVQATTKSYVSQILKFPNTLFDGKHVFRKTDKAQATDTICPHHVSHYLGMDVHDTASIPRNIPVLPGVTFTVEPGIYVRKDNRLAREEFRGIGMRIEDDVLVTENGVDVMTRHCARESTDIEHLMKL
;
A
#
# COMPACT_ATOMS: atom_id res chain seq x y z
N MET A 1 9.01 6.12 14.46
CA MET A 1 8.01 5.19 15.04
C MET A 1 8.55 3.78 14.83
N ARG A 2 8.84 3.04 15.90
CA ARG A 2 9.54 1.75 15.85
C ARG A 2 8.58 0.62 15.44
N SER A 3 9.03 -0.27 14.56
CA SER A 3 8.66 -1.71 14.48
C SER A 3 7.18 -2.14 14.33
N GLY A 4 6.21 -1.21 14.25
CA GLY A 4 4.79 -1.56 14.31
C GLY A 4 4.21 -2.18 13.03
N LEU A 5 4.70 -1.80 11.86
CA LEU A 5 4.19 -2.30 10.57
C LEU A 5 4.63 -3.75 10.29
N VAL A 6 5.86 -4.11 10.65
CA VAL A 6 6.44 -5.43 10.40
C VAL A 6 5.81 -6.50 11.32
N ASN A 7 5.66 -6.19 12.62
CA ASN A 7 5.04 -7.10 13.58
C ASN A 7 3.53 -7.35 13.33
N GLY A 8 2.87 -6.48 12.56
CA GLY A 8 1.47 -6.64 12.15
C GLY A 8 1.27 -7.59 10.96
N LEU A 9 2.28 -7.77 10.10
CA LEU A 9 2.21 -8.60 8.89
C LEU A 9 2.28 -10.10 9.22
N ASP A 10 3.15 -10.50 10.15
CA ASP A 10 3.43 -11.90 10.50
C ASP A 10 2.22 -12.64 11.08
N LYS A 11 1.35 -11.94 11.82
CA LYS A 11 0.12 -12.52 12.39
C LYS A 11 -1.05 -12.56 11.41
N PHE A 12 -0.95 -11.82 10.30
CA PHE A 12 -2.06 -11.55 9.38
C PHE A 12 -2.09 -12.49 8.18
N ILE A 13 -0.95 -13.07 7.78
CA ILE A 13 -0.83 -13.73 6.45
C ILE A 13 -1.18 -15.23 6.44
N LYS A 14 -1.24 -15.92 7.59
CA LYS A 14 -1.53 -17.37 7.65
C LYS A 14 -2.93 -17.80 7.16
N THR A 15 -3.86 -16.86 6.97
CA THR A 15 -5.23 -17.12 6.47
C THR A 15 -5.70 -16.10 5.42
N THR A 16 -4.78 -15.31 4.88
CA THR A 16 -5.10 -14.09 4.12
C THR A 16 -4.82 -14.28 2.62
N THR A 17 -5.70 -13.70 1.80
CA THR A 17 -5.56 -13.64 0.35
C THR A 17 -4.76 -12.39 -0.04
N VAL A 18 -4.18 -12.35 -1.25
CA VAL A 18 -3.57 -11.12 -1.81
C VAL A 18 -4.51 -9.91 -1.66
N GLN A 19 -5.80 -10.13 -1.90
CA GLN A 19 -6.84 -9.12 -1.74
C GLN A 19 -7.12 -8.71 -0.28
N ALA A 20 -6.93 -9.58 0.71
CA ALA A 20 -7.13 -9.25 2.11
C ALA A 20 -5.94 -8.46 2.70
N THR A 21 -4.70 -8.73 2.27
CA THR A 21 -3.53 -7.86 2.54
C THR A 21 -3.76 -6.46 1.97
N THR A 22 -4.30 -6.39 0.75
CA THR A 22 -4.71 -5.13 0.08
C THR A 22 -5.70 -4.33 0.93
N LYS A 23 -6.75 -4.97 1.48
CA LYS A 23 -7.75 -4.28 2.31
C LYS A 23 -7.18 -3.69 3.60
N SER A 24 -6.21 -4.35 4.22
CA SER A 24 -5.54 -3.84 5.44
C SER A 24 -4.78 -2.54 5.15
N TYR A 25 -4.04 -2.46 4.05
CA TYR A 25 -3.33 -1.24 3.63
C TYR A 25 -4.28 -0.13 3.17
N VAL A 26 -5.32 -0.47 2.40
CA VAL A 26 -6.38 0.49 2.05
C VAL A 26 -7.05 1.06 3.30
N SER A 27 -7.23 0.26 4.36
CA SER A 27 -7.75 0.78 5.63
C SER A 27 -6.84 1.80 6.30
N GLN A 28 -5.52 1.74 6.04
CA GLN A 28 -4.57 2.75 6.49
C GLN A 28 -4.64 3.99 5.59
N ILE A 29 -4.75 3.83 4.27
CA ILE A 29 -5.02 4.94 3.32
C ILE A 29 -6.29 5.70 3.73
N LEU A 30 -7.33 4.98 4.17
CA LEU A 30 -8.59 5.52 4.70
C LEU A 30 -8.46 6.27 6.04
N LYS A 31 -7.27 6.28 6.68
CA LYS A 31 -6.96 7.13 7.86
C LYS A 31 -6.37 8.49 7.46
N PHE A 32 -5.83 8.62 6.25
CA PHE A 32 -5.35 9.89 5.68
C PHE A 32 -6.43 10.89 5.22
N PRO A 33 -7.74 10.60 5.07
CA PRO A 33 -8.71 11.58 4.59
C PRO A 33 -8.75 12.85 5.45
N ASN A 34 -8.56 12.74 6.76
CA ASN A 34 -8.61 13.88 7.66
C ASN A 34 -7.36 14.78 7.56
N THR A 35 -6.24 14.26 7.06
CA THR A 35 -5.01 15.04 6.86
C THR A 35 -4.88 15.55 5.43
N LEU A 36 -5.36 14.77 4.45
CA LEU A 36 -5.27 15.06 3.01
C LEU A 36 -6.35 16.03 2.52
N PHE A 37 -7.58 15.85 2.99
CA PHE A 37 -8.70 16.70 2.66
C PHE A 37 -8.87 17.78 3.71
N ASP A 38 -9.41 18.93 3.33
CA ASP A 38 -9.76 19.92 4.34
C ASP A 38 -10.88 19.33 5.22
N GLY A 39 -10.76 19.48 6.54
CA GLY A 39 -11.74 18.93 7.48
C GLY A 39 -13.14 19.57 7.38
N LYS A 40 -13.37 20.46 6.40
CA LYS A 40 -14.68 21.06 6.10
C LYS A 40 -15.54 20.08 5.30
N HIS A 41 -14.93 19.10 4.63
CA HIS A 41 -15.64 18.06 3.90
C HIS A 41 -15.94 16.88 4.83
N VAL A 42 -17.18 16.81 5.31
CA VAL A 42 -17.67 15.65 6.07
C VAL A 42 -17.98 14.52 5.09
N PHE A 43 -17.01 13.63 4.87
CA PHE A 43 -17.22 12.45 4.02
C PHE A 43 -18.04 11.39 4.76
N ARG A 44 -19.17 10.97 4.19
CA ARG A 44 -19.85 9.74 4.59
C ARG A 44 -18.96 8.53 4.25
N LYS A 45 -19.24 7.37 4.85
CA LYS A 45 -18.45 6.14 4.62
C LYS A 45 -18.33 5.78 3.13
N THR A 46 -19.41 5.96 2.37
CA THR A 46 -19.43 5.72 0.91
C THR A 46 -18.54 6.73 0.17
N ASP A 47 -18.57 8.00 0.57
CA ASP A 47 -17.75 9.05 -0.02
C ASP A 47 -16.26 8.82 0.23
N LYS A 48 -15.90 8.22 1.38
CA LYS A 48 -14.51 7.85 1.69
C LYS A 48 -13.99 6.75 0.77
N ALA A 49 -14.81 5.74 0.45
CA ALA A 49 -14.42 4.68 -0.48
C ALA A 49 -14.20 5.26 -1.89
N GLN A 50 -15.14 6.08 -2.37
CA GLN A 50 -15.04 6.73 -3.68
C GLN A 50 -13.87 7.73 -3.77
N ALA A 51 -13.62 8.48 -2.69
CA ALA A 51 -12.46 9.36 -2.58
C ALA A 51 -11.14 8.56 -2.61
N THR A 52 -11.12 7.37 -2.02
CA THR A 52 -9.96 6.47 -2.03
C THR A 52 -9.68 5.95 -3.44
N ASP A 53 -10.70 5.49 -4.17
CA ASP A 53 -10.55 5.04 -5.55
C ASP A 53 -10.05 6.17 -6.48
N THR A 54 -10.41 7.41 -6.17
CA THR A 54 -9.96 8.60 -6.93
C THR A 54 -8.47 8.90 -6.74
N ILE A 55 -7.93 8.63 -5.55
CA ILE A 55 -6.52 8.92 -5.21
C ILE A 55 -5.62 7.68 -5.25
N CYS A 56 -6.20 6.48 -5.30
CA CYS A 56 -5.50 5.20 -5.41
C CYS A 56 -6.22 4.34 -6.47
N PRO A 57 -6.07 4.66 -7.77
CA PRO A 57 -6.85 4.04 -8.84
C PRO A 57 -6.33 2.66 -9.29
N HIS A 58 -5.42 2.05 -8.52
CA HIS A 58 -4.81 0.77 -8.82
C HIS A 58 -4.97 -0.22 -7.67
N HIS A 59 -4.66 -1.48 -7.94
CA HIS A 59 -4.60 -2.51 -6.91
C HIS A 59 -3.33 -2.36 -6.07
N VAL A 60 -3.37 -2.78 -4.81
CA VAL A 60 -2.22 -2.69 -3.89
C VAL A 60 -1.26 -3.88 -4.06
N SER A 61 -1.53 -4.79 -5.00
CA SER A 61 -0.78 -6.03 -5.15
C SER A 61 -1.04 -6.78 -6.45
N HIS A 62 0.01 -7.44 -6.96
CA HIS A 62 -0.02 -8.50 -7.96
C HIS A 62 1.03 -9.59 -7.63
N TYR A 63 0.87 -10.80 -8.20
CA TYR A 63 1.89 -11.84 -8.09
C TYR A 63 3.17 -11.41 -8.84
N LEU A 64 4.30 -11.88 -8.34
CA LEU A 64 5.62 -11.55 -8.86
C LEU A 64 6.45 -12.84 -8.99
N GLY A 65 7.19 -12.96 -10.08
CA GLY A 65 8.03 -14.13 -10.34
C GLY A 65 8.92 -13.94 -11.55
N MET A 66 8.78 -14.80 -12.56
CA MET A 66 9.56 -14.66 -13.80
C MET A 66 9.16 -13.42 -14.59
N ASP A 67 7.89 -13.01 -14.45
CA ASP A 67 7.33 -11.79 -15.01
C ASP A 67 7.00 -10.78 -13.90
N VAL A 68 6.95 -9.49 -14.26
CA VAL A 68 6.55 -8.41 -13.33
C VAL A 68 5.12 -8.64 -12.84
N HIS A 69 4.18 -8.84 -13.76
CA HIS A 69 2.81 -9.22 -13.45
C HIS A 69 2.62 -10.73 -13.70
N ASP A 70 3.23 -11.55 -12.85
CA ASP A 70 3.23 -12.99 -13.04
C ASP A 70 1.84 -13.59 -12.83
N THR A 71 1.56 -14.72 -13.48
CA THR A 71 0.34 -15.52 -13.27
C THR A 71 -0.97 -14.70 -13.27
N ALA A 72 -1.10 -13.70 -14.15
CA ALA A 72 -2.21 -12.73 -14.13
C ALA A 72 -3.63 -13.35 -14.23
N SER A 73 -3.74 -14.60 -14.68
CA SER A 73 -4.98 -15.37 -14.72
C SER A 73 -5.37 -16.00 -13.36
N ILE A 74 -4.45 -16.09 -12.41
CA ILE A 74 -4.70 -16.63 -11.08
C ILE A 74 -5.52 -15.61 -10.25
N PRO A 75 -6.65 -16.02 -9.65
CA PRO A 75 -7.47 -15.12 -8.88
C PRO A 75 -6.79 -14.65 -7.60
N ARG A 76 -6.85 -13.34 -7.30
CA ARG A 76 -6.25 -12.74 -6.09
C ARG A 76 -7.05 -12.94 -4.79
N ASN A 77 -8.18 -13.63 -4.87
CA ASN A 77 -9.08 -13.92 -3.75
C ASN A 77 -8.94 -15.36 -3.22
N ILE A 78 -7.91 -16.09 -3.64
CA ILE A 78 -7.56 -17.40 -3.10
C ILE A 78 -6.53 -17.26 -1.96
N PRO A 79 -6.47 -18.23 -1.02
CA PRO A 79 -5.42 -18.26 -0.01
C PRO A 79 -4.03 -18.28 -0.63
N VAL A 80 -3.11 -17.47 -0.10
CA VAL A 80 -1.71 -17.47 -0.52
C VAL A 80 -0.98 -18.59 0.22
N LEU A 81 -0.21 -19.39 -0.51
CA LEU A 81 0.55 -20.51 0.04
C LEU A 81 2.03 -20.13 0.24
N PRO A 82 2.76 -20.80 1.15
CA PRO A 82 4.21 -20.66 1.23
C PRO A 82 4.89 -20.89 -0.14
N GLY A 83 5.91 -20.08 -0.44
CA GLY A 83 6.62 -20.06 -1.72
C GLY A 83 6.08 -19.05 -2.73
N VAL A 84 4.89 -18.50 -2.53
CA VAL A 84 4.33 -17.46 -3.41
C VAL A 84 4.95 -16.10 -3.11
N THR A 85 5.32 -15.38 -4.17
CA THR A 85 5.81 -14.00 -4.10
C THR A 85 4.80 -13.04 -4.72
N PHE A 86 4.63 -11.86 -4.13
CA PHE A 86 3.74 -10.81 -4.64
C PHE A 86 4.20 -9.42 -4.15
N THR A 87 3.69 -8.36 -4.77
CA THR A 87 3.99 -6.97 -4.39
C THR A 87 3.02 -6.43 -3.34
N VAL A 88 3.50 -5.50 -2.51
CA VAL A 88 2.68 -4.66 -1.62
C VAL A 88 2.97 -3.21 -1.95
N GLU A 89 2.11 -2.57 -2.72
CA GLU A 89 2.39 -1.31 -3.43
C GLU A 89 1.35 -0.20 -3.20
N PRO A 90 1.02 0.21 -1.96
CA PRO A 90 0.06 1.30 -1.75
C PRO A 90 0.53 2.63 -2.37
N GLY A 91 -0.35 3.28 -3.14
CA GLY A 91 -0.08 4.57 -3.77
C GLY A 91 -1.17 5.62 -3.49
N ILE A 92 -0.77 6.89 -3.43
CA ILE A 92 -1.66 8.05 -3.35
C ILE A 92 -1.25 9.06 -4.42
N TYR A 93 -2.20 9.48 -5.26
CA TYR A 93 -1.99 10.44 -6.33
C TYR A 93 -3.06 11.52 -6.27
N VAL A 94 -2.65 12.76 -5.99
CA VAL A 94 -3.55 13.90 -5.90
C VAL A 94 -3.40 14.73 -7.16
N ARG A 95 -4.43 14.74 -8.02
CA ARG A 95 -4.42 15.60 -9.20
C ARG A 95 -4.29 17.07 -8.83
N LYS A 96 -3.59 17.84 -9.66
CA LYS A 96 -3.36 19.28 -9.45
C LYS A 96 -4.66 20.08 -9.31
N ASP A 97 -5.72 19.64 -9.97
CA ASP A 97 -7.04 20.27 -9.99
C ASP A 97 -8.00 19.71 -8.92
N ASN A 98 -7.55 18.77 -8.06
CA ASN A 98 -8.39 18.19 -7.02
C ASN A 98 -8.74 19.22 -5.93
N ARG A 99 -9.92 19.83 -6.05
CA ARG A 99 -10.40 20.88 -5.13
C ARG A 99 -10.78 20.37 -3.74
N LEU A 100 -10.99 19.07 -3.57
CA LEU A 100 -11.30 18.46 -2.27
C LEU A 100 -10.03 18.32 -1.42
N ALA A 101 -8.89 18.07 -2.06
CA ALA A 101 -7.60 18.00 -1.39
C ALA A 101 -7.12 19.40 -0.96
N ARG A 102 -6.42 19.44 0.17
CA ARG A 102 -5.70 20.64 0.61
C ARG A 102 -4.68 21.05 -0.46
N GLU A 103 -4.48 22.35 -0.62
CA GLU A 103 -3.75 22.93 -1.74
C GLU A 103 -2.30 22.45 -1.80
N GLU A 104 -1.64 22.32 -0.64
CA GLU A 104 -0.25 21.86 -0.49
C GLU A 104 -0.01 20.42 -0.94
N PHE A 105 -1.05 19.59 -1.07
CA PHE A 105 -0.93 18.21 -1.55
C PHE A 105 -1.27 18.04 -3.03
N ARG A 106 -1.81 19.08 -3.69
CA ARG A 106 -2.23 18.98 -5.09
C ARG A 106 -1.02 18.84 -6.02
N GLY A 107 -1.08 17.86 -6.92
CA GLY A 107 0.01 17.56 -7.85
C GLY A 107 1.08 16.62 -7.27
N ILE A 108 0.92 16.14 -6.04
CA ILE A 108 1.82 15.17 -5.42
C ILE A 108 1.33 13.74 -5.68
N GLY A 109 2.25 12.86 -6.04
CA GLY A 109 2.06 11.42 -6.11
C GLY A 109 3.14 10.70 -5.32
N MET A 110 2.76 9.68 -4.56
CA MET A 110 3.68 8.87 -3.76
C MET A 110 3.22 7.42 -3.77
N ARG A 111 4.15 6.49 -4.00
CA ARG A 111 3.96 5.05 -3.86
C ARG A 111 5.19 4.47 -3.18
N ILE A 112 4.97 3.58 -2.23
CA ILE A 112 6.02 2.76 -1.63
C ILE A 112 5.64 1.32 -1.91
N GLU A 113 6.59 0.55 -2.40
CA GLU A 113 6.37 -0.81 -2.88
C GLU A 113 7.47 -1.72 -2.33
N ASP A 114 7.04 -2.86 -1.80
CA ASP A 114 7.92 -3.92 -1.32
C ASP A 114 7.51 -5.26 -1.95
N ASP A 115 8.51 -6.09 -2.29
CA ASP A 115 8.33 -7.46 -2.74
C ASP A 115 8.33 -8.40 -1.54
N VAL A 116 7.32 -9.26 -1.45
CA VAL A 116 7.14 -10.16 -0.30
C VAL A 116 7.03 -11.62 -0.72
N LEU A 117 7.79 -12.47 -0.04
CA LEU A 117 7.71 -13.92 -0.14
C LEU A 117 6.93 -14.46 1.06
N VAL A 118 5.91 -15.29 0.81
CA VAL A 118 5.24 -16.04 1.88
C VAL A 118 6.11 -17.23 2.27
N THR A 119 6.44 -17.33 3.55
CA THR A 119 7.16 -18.47 4.13
C THR A 119 6.22 -19.35 4.93
N GLU A 120 6.67 -20.52 5.38
CA GLU A 120 5.87 -21.40 6.26
C GLU A 120 5.45 -20.70 7.56
N ASN A 121 6.25 -19.73 8.02
CA ASN A 121 6.11 -19.13 9.35
C ASN A 121 5.65 -17.67 9.33
N GLY A 122 5.56 -17.02 8.17
CA GLY A 122 5.21 -15.60 8.04
C GLY A 122 5.54 -15.07 6.65
N VAL A 123 6.17 -13.89 6.59
CA VAL A 123 6.65 -13.31 5.33
C VAL A 123 8.12 -12.91 5.41
N ASP A 124 8.79 -12.95 4.28
CA ASP A 124 10.07 -12.28 4.08
C ASP A 124 9.89 -11.10 3.13
N VAL A 125 10.42 -9.94 3.50
CA VAL A 125 10.38 -8.72 2.68
C VAL A 125 11.70 -8.64 1.92
N MET A 126 11.67 -9.05 0.64
CA MET A 126 12.88 -9.23 -0.18
C MET A 126 13.57 -7.89 -0.47
N THR A 127 12.81 -6.81 -0.50
CA THR A 127 13.26 -5.43 -0.77
C THR A 127 13.56 -4.62 0.49
N ARG A 128 13.59 -5.24 1.68
CA ARG A 128 13.71 -4.55 2.98
C ARG A 128 14.93 -3.65 3.16
N HIS A 129 15.95 -3.82 2.33
CA HIS A 129 17.18 -3.02 2.36
C HIS A 129 17.07 -1.71 1.56
N CYS A 130 16.01 -1.55 0.76
CA CYS A 130 15.68 -0.30 0.11
C CYS A 130 15.22 0.72 1.17
N ALA A 131 15.83 1.90 1.20
CA ALA A 131 15.43 2.96 2.10
C ALA A 131 14.04 3.49 1.73
N ARG A 132 13.13 3.53 2.71
CA ARG A 132 11.74 4.00 2.53
C ARG A 132 11.29 5.02 3.56
N GLU A 133 11.95 5.07 4.72
CA GLU A 133 11.67 6.10 5.71
C GLU A 133 12.26 7.42 5.23
N SER A 134 11.54 8.54 5.44
CA SER A 134 11.97 9.85 4.95
C SER A 134 13.35 10.23 5.47
N THR A 135 13.67 9.90 6.72
CA THR A 135 14.99 10.16 7.32
C THR A 135 16.11 9.39 6.64
N ASP A 136 15.85 8.16 6.23
CA ASP A 136 16.87 7.31 5.60
C ASP A 136 17.15 7.81 4.17
N ILE A 137 16.09 8.19 3.44
CA ILE A 137 16.20 8.81 2.11
C ILE A 137 16.94 10.16 2.21
N GLU A 138 16.57 11.03 3.14
CA GLU A 138 17.24 12.32 3.35
C GLU A 138 18.73 12.17 3.70
N HIS A 139 19.11 11.13 4.44
CA HIS A 139 20.52 10.84 4.71
C HIS A 139 21.25 10.38 3.45
N LEU A 140 20.65 9.49 2.66
CA LEU A 140 21.25 9.02 1.40
C LEU A 140 21.46 10.15 0.39
N MET A 141 20.55 11.12 0.33
CA MET A 141 20.66 12.27 -0.59
C MET A 141 21.73 13.29 -0.20
N LYS A 142 22.28 13.21 1.02
CA LYS A 142 23.33 14.10 1.52
C LYS A 142 24.74 13.53 1.33
N LEU A 143 24.85 12.29 0.84
CA LEU A 143 26.11 11.64 0.45
C LEU A 143 26.59 12.15 -0.91
#